data_AF-A0A2V8F633-F1
#
_entry.id   AF-A0A2V8F633-F1
#
_cell.length_a   1.000
_cell.length_b   1.000
_cell.length_c   1.000
_cell.angle_alpha   90.00
_cell.angle_beta   90.00
_cell.angle_gamma   90.00
#
_symmetry.space_group_name_H-M   'P 1'
#
loop_
_entity.id
_entity.type
_entity.pdbx_description
1 polymer ?
#
loop_
_entity_poly.entity_id
_entity_poly.type
_entity_poly.pdbx_seq_one_letter_code
_entity_poly.pdbx_strand_id
1 'polypeptide(L)'
;MPDSTTGRSAAGSFAGDVKYYLTQTPRQLPSRYLYDALGSALFEAICELPWYGITRAEGRLLACRGREILARVDPLSTLIELGPGSGEKLATLIKSGAGESHHRSVDLSASLIRRRAASPARR
;
A
#
# COMPACT_ATOMS: atom_id res chain seq x y z
N MET A 1 10.53 25.33 22.93
CA MET A 1 9.64 24.18 22.69
C MET A 1 8.53 24.64 21.77
N PRO A 2 8.51 24.26 20.48
CA PRO A 2 7.36 24.55 19.64
C PRO A 2 6.30 23.46 19.82
N ASP A 3 5.08 23.95 19.92
CA ASP A 3 3.85 23.28 20.28
C ASP A 3 3.28 22.40 19.15
N SER A 4 2.50 21.42 19.57
CA SER A 4 1.77 20.43 18.80
C SER A 4 0.55 21.00 18.09
N THR A 5 0.17 20.36 16.98
CA THR A 5 -1.16 20.45 16.32
C THR A 5 -1.34 21.59 15.33
N THR A 6 -0.66 21.50 14.18
CA THR A 6 -1.24 21.94 12.91
C THR A 6 -0.99 20.83 11.91
N GLY A 7 -2.07 20.17 11.47
CA GLY A 7 -2.04 19.14 10.45
C GLY A 7 -1.41 19.70 9.18
N ARG A 8 -0.11 19.49 9.02
CA ARG A 8 0.60 19.78 7.79
C ARG A 8 -0.05 18.89 6.74
N SER A 9 -0.69 19.52 5.74
CA SER A 9 -1.06 18.81 4.52
C SER A 9 0.11 17.91 4.11
N ALA A 10 -0.19 16.68 3.68
CA ALA A 10 0.81 15.74 3.18
C ALA A 10 1.67 16.32 2.04
N ALA A 11 1.32 17.50 1.51
CA ALA A 11 2.15 18.32 0.64
C ALA A 11 2.85 19.47 1.40
N GLY A 12 3.94 19.15 2.10
CA GLY A 12 5.11 20.02 1.89
C GLY A 12 5.46 19.94 0.40
N SER A 13 5.69 21.07 -0.28
CA SER A 13 6.19 21.03 -1.66
C SER A 13 7.41 20.09 -1.69
N PHE A 14 7.44 19.12 -2.62
CA PHE A 14 8.55 18.19 -2.80
C PHE A 14 9.92 18.90 -2.73
N ALA A 15 10.02 20.09 -3.33
CA ALA A 15 11.24 20.91 -3.29
C ALA A 15 11.61 21.37 -1.87
N GLY A 16 10.63 21.71 -1.04
CA GLY A 16 10.84 22.08 0.37
C GLY A 16 11.35 20.92 1.21
N ASP A 17 10.80 19.73 1.01
CA ASP A 17 11.27 18.52 1.69
C ASP A 17 12.68 18.13 1.21
N VAL A 18 12.93 18.14 -0.09
CA VAL A 18 14.27 17.88 -0.64
C VAL A 18 15.29 18.86 -0.06
N LYS A 19 14.98 20.16 -0.03
CA LYS A 19 15.84 21.18 0.57
C LYS A 19 16.12 20.86 2.04
N TYR A 20 15.08 20.56 2.82
CA TYR A 20 15.20 20.30 4.25
C TYR A 20 16.02 19.03 4.56
N TYR A 21 15.76 17.92 3.87
CA TYR A 21 16.38 16.65 4.20
C TYR A 21 17.81 16.51 3.64
N LEU A 22 18.13 17.20 2.54
CA LEU A 22 19.49 17.22 2.00
C LEU A 22 20.45 18.12 2.78
N THR A 23 19.95 18.97 3.69
CA THR A 23 20.77 19.76 4.62
C THR A 23 21.02 19.05 5.96
N GLN A 24 20.44 17.86 6.20
CA GLN A 24 20.67 17.08 7.42
C GLN A 24 21.98 16.29 7.36
N THR A 25 22.48 15.89 8.54
CA THR A 25 23.64 15.00 8.68
C THR A 25 23.26 13.81 9.57
N PRO A 26 23.13 12.58 9.01
CA PRO A 26 23.33 12.24 7.61
C PRO A 26 22.21 12.79 6.70
N ARG A 27 22.53 12.98 5.42
CA ARG A 27 21.53 13.36 4.40
C ARG A 27 20.53 12.23 4.23
N GLN A 28 19.25 12.57 4.09
CA GLN A 28 18.19 11.58 3.95
C GLN A 28 17.15 12.07 2.92
N LEU A 29 16.26 11.19 2.48
CA LEU A 29 15.03 11.54 1.78
C LEU A 29 13.93 10.56 2.22
N PRO A 30 12.69 11.02 2.45
CA PRO A 30 11.58 10.13 2.75
C PRO A 30 11.32 9.12 1.63
N SER A 31 11.14 7.84 1.98
CA SER A 31 10.92 6.75 1.02
C SER A 31 9.65 6.91 0.18
N ARG A 32 8.66 7.70 0.62
CA ARG A 32 7.45 8.00 -0.18
C ARG A 32 7.77 8.55 -1.57
N TYR A 33 8.91 9.23 -1.74
CA TYR A 33 9.35 9.78 -3.03
C TYR A 33 9.89 8.72 -3.99
N LEU A 34 10.06 7.48 -3.54
CA LEU A 34 10.40 6.35 -4.39
C LEU A 34 9.18 5.74 -5.10
N TYR A 35 7.96 6.18 -4.83
CA TYR A 35 6.73 5.55 -5.32
C TYR A 35 5.98 6.41 -6.36
N ASP A 36 6.72 7.06 -7.24
CA ASP A 36 6.14 7.57 -8.49
C ASP A 36 5.76 6.41 -9.43
N ALA A 37 5.34 6.72 -10.67
CA ALA A 37 4.94 5.67 -11.61
C ALA A 37 6.06 4.66 -11.91
N LEU A 38 7.30 5.13 -12.07
CA LEU A 38 8.45 4.29 -12.36
C LEU A 38 8.88 3.49 -11.14
N GLY A 39 9.03 4.15 -10.00
CA GLY A 39 9.46 3.52 -8.77
C GLY A 39 8.44 2.50 -8.24
N SER A 40 7.15 2.71 -8.48
CA SER A 40 6.12 1.69 -8.22
C SER A 40 6.30 0.46 -9.12
N ALA A 41 6.59 0.64 -10.42
CA ALA A 41 6.86 -0.48 -11.33
C ALA A 41 8.16 -1.22 -10.97
N LEU A 42 9.19 -0.50 -10.54
CA LEU A 42 10.42 -1.10 -10.02
C LEU A 42 10.16 -1.91 -8.75
N PHE A 43 9.30 -1.44 -7.85
CA PHE A 43 8.91 -2.19 -6.67
C PHE A 43 8.13 -3.47 -7.01
N GLU A 44 7.22 -3.41 -7.99
CA GLU A 44 6.54 -4.60 -8.52
C GLU A 44 7.57 -5.61 -9.07
N ALA A 45 8.57 -5.15 -9.84
CA ALA A 45 9.65 -6.01 -10.34
C ALA A 45 10.52 -6.60 -9.20
N ILE A 46 10.81 -5.81 -8.16
CA ILE A 46 11.56 -6.27 -6.97
C ILE A 46 10.82 -7.42 -6.29
N CYS A 47 9.48 -7.39 -6.24
CA CYS A 47 8.67 -8.43 -5.63
C CYS A 47 8.80 -9.81 -6.30
N GLU A 48 9.20 -9.84 -7.57
CA GLU A 48 9.39 -11.07 -8.34
C GLU A 48 10.81 -11.65 -8.20
N LEU A 49 11.75 -10.91 -7.62
CA LEU A 49 13.14 -11.36 -7.49
C LEU A 49 13.23 -12.61 -6.60
N PRO A 50 14.08 -13.59 -6.95
CA PRO A 50 14.15 -14.85 -6.20
C PRO A 50 14.62 -14.64 -4.75
N TRP A 51 15.49 -13.67 -4.49
CA TRP A 51 15.96 -13.33 -3.13
C TRP A 51 14.98 -12.45 -2.34
N TYR A 52 14.03 -11.77 -2.98
CA TYR A 52 13.04 -10.94 -2.31
C TYR A 52 11.78 -11.75 -1.98
N GLY A 53 11.91 -12.75 -1.12
CA GLY A 53 10.86 -13.73 -0.84
C GLY A 53 9.65 -13.21 -0.04
N ILE A 54 9.69 -11.98 0.47
CA ILE A 54 8.68 -11.45 1.41
C ILE A 54 7.27 -11.42 0.79
N THR A 55 7.13 -10.96 -0.45
CA THR A 55 5.84 -10.90 -1.14
C THR A 55 5.25 -12.30 -1.37
N ARG A 56 6.10 -13.26 -1.75
CA ARG A 56 5.68 -14.67 -1.94
C ARG A 56 5.28 -15.33 -0.62
N ALA A 57 6.01 -15.05 0.46
CA ALA A 57 5.70 -15.57 1.79
C ALA A 57 4.36 -15.05 2.30
N GLU A 58 4.12 -13.74 2.16
CA GLU A 58 2.85 -13.12 2.53
C GLU A 58 1.67 -13.67 1.71
N GLY A 59 1.83 -13.81 0.39
CA GLY A 59 0.81 -14.41 -0.47
C GLY A 59 0.44 -15.84 -0.04
N ARG A 60 1.45 -16.66 0.31
CA ARG A 60 1.22 -18.01 0.87
C ARG A 60 0.47 -17.96 2.21
N LEU A 61 0.83 -17.05 3.11
CA LEU A 61 0.16 -16.93 4.41
C LEU A 61 -1.30 -16.54 4.24
N LEU A 62 -1.59 -15.54 3.39
CA LEU A 62 -2.98 -15.13 3.10
C LEU A 62 -3.78 -16.27 2.47
N ALA A 63 -3.19 -17.03 1.55
CA ALA A 63 -3.86 -18.19 0.95
C ALA A 63 -4.15 -19.30 1.97
N CYS A 64 -3.20 -19.62 2.85
CA CYS A 64 -3.35 -20.72 3.82
C CYS A 64 -4.16 -20.34 5.06
N ARG A 65 -4.15 -19.06 5.47
CA ARG A 65 -4.71 -18.58 6.74
C ARG A 65 -5.85 -17.59 6.58
N GLY A 66 -6.21 -17.21 5.35
CA GLY A 66 -7.25 -16.20 5.09
C GLY A 66 -8.58 -16.48 5.81
N ARG A 67 -9.06 -17.73 5.78
CA ARG A 67 -10.27 -18.13 6.54
C ARG A 67 -10.13 -17.90 8.03
N GLU A 68 -8.98 -18.23 8.59
CA GLU A 68 -8.70 -18.10 10.02
C GLU A 68 -8.62 -16.63 10.45
N ILE A 69 -8.14 -15.76 9.54
CA ILE A 69 -8.12 -14.31 9.73
C ILE A 69 -9.56 -13.79 9.70
N LEU A 70 -10.33 -14.14 8.68
CA LEU A 70 -11.70 -13.67 8.49
C LEU A 70 -12.64 -14.13 9.60
N ALA A 71 -12.49 -15.37 10.08
CA ALA A 71 -13.31 -15.89 11.18
C ALA A 71 -13.16 -15.10 12.49
N ARG A 72 -12.02 -14.40 12.69
CA ARG A 72 -11.82 -13.55 13.87
C ARG A 72 -12.47 -12.17 13.78
N VAL A 73 -12.94 -11.81 12.59
CA VAL A 73 -13.53 -10.49 12.30
C VAL A 73 -14.93 -10.61 11.69
N ASP A 74 -15.56 -11.78 11.83
CA ASP A 74 -16.92 -12.04 11.38
C ASP A 74 -17.95 -11.50 12.39
N PRO A 75 -18.99 -10.74 11.97
CA PRO A 75 -19.27 -10.31 10.60
C PRO A 75 -18.35 -9.18 10.12
N LEU A 76 -17.74 -9.37 8.96
CA LEU A 76 -16.88 -8.36 8.33
C LEU A 76 -17.71 -7.39 7.49
N SER A 77 -17.78 -6.13 7.90
CA SER A 77 -18.53 -5.10 7.16
C SER A 77 -17.69 -4.39 6.10
N THR A 78 -16.43 -4.05 6.42
CA THR A 78 -15.57 -3.24 5.56
C THR A 78 -14.11 -3.68 5.66
N LEU A 79 -13.45 -3.75 4.51
CA LEU A 79 -12.02 -4.02 4.40
C LEU A 79 -11.33 -2.84 3.69
N ILE A 80 -10.32 -2.28 4.34
CA ILE A 80 -9.50 -1.18 3.81
C ILE A 80 -8.07 -1.69 3.57
N GLU A 81 -7.62 -1.65 2.33
CA GLU A 81 -6.24 -2.00 1.94
C GLU A 81 -5.38 -0.74 1.84
N LEU A 82 -4.34 -0.65 2.68
CA LEU A 82 -3.37 0.44 2.67
C LEU A 82 -2.19 0.05 1.77
N GLY A 83 -1.92 0.82 0.72
CA GLY A 83 -0.90 0.52 -0.28
C GLY A 83 -1.24 -0.73 -1.10
N PRO A 84 -2.36 -0.73 -1.84
CA PRO A 84 -2.88 -1.92 -2.51
C PRO A 84 -2.00 -2.47 -3.64
N GLY A 85 -1.00 -1.74 -4.16
CA GLY A 85 -0.07 -2.27 -5.17
C GLY A 85 -0.77 -2.94 -6.36
N SER A 86 -0.58 -4.25 -6.58
CA SER A 86 -1.32 -5.08 -7.56
C SER A 86 -2.71 -5.54 -7.08
N GLY A 87 -2.95 -5.63 -5.77
CA GLY A 87 -4.25 -5.94 -5.13
C GLY A 87 -4.53 -7.42 -5.01
N GLU A 88 -3.56 -8.24 -5.39
CA GLU A 88 -3.65 -9.69 -5.33
C GLU A 88 -3.81 -10.19 -3.90
N LYS A 89 -3.24 -9.48 -2.93
CA LYS A 89 -3.32 -9.81 -1.50
C LYS A 89 -4.75 -9.73 -1.01
N LEU A 90 -5.40 -8.58 -1.23
CA LEU A 90 -6.81 -8.39 -0.89
C LEU A 90 -7.69 -9.39 -1.65
N ALA A 91 -7.47 -9.58 -2.95
CA ALA A 91 -8.23 -10.56 -3.73
C ALA A 91 -8.07 -11.99 -3.17
N THR A 92 -6.86 -12.38 -2.73
CA THR A 92 -6.60 -13.68 -2.11
C THR A 92 -7.33 -13.83 -0.78
N LEU A 93 -7.32 -12.79 0.05
CA LEU A 93 -8.03 -12.79 1.33
C LEU A 93 -9.55 -12.88 1.13
N ILE A 94 -10.13 -12.10 0.21
CA ILE A 94 -11.58 -12.14 -0.10
C ILE A 94 -12.00 -13.53 -0.57
N LYS A 95 -11.24 -14.12 -1.50
CA LYS A 95 -11.47 -15.49 -2.01
C LYS A 95 -11.46 -16.55 -0.91
N SER A 96 -10.84 -16.27 0.24
CA SER A 96 -10.83 -17.21 1.35
C SER A 96 -12.17 -17.29 2.10
N GLY A 97 -13.07 -16.29 1.96
CA GLY A 97 -14.45 -16.37 2.45
C GLY A 97 -15.00 -15.10 3.11
N ALA A 98 -14.67 -13.90 2.61
CA ALA A 98 -14.96 -12.63 3.29
C ALA A 98 -16.44 -12.18 3.30
N GLY A 99 -17.37 -13.05 2.89
CA GLY A 99 -18.79 -12.72 2.77
C GLY A 99 -19.08 -11.49 1.91
N GLU A 100 -20.28 -10.92 2.03
CA GLU A 100 -20.59 -9.61 1.46
C GLU A 100 -19.96 -8.51 2.34
N SER A 101 -18.91 -7.89 1.84
CA SER A 101 -18.19 -6.81 2.55
C SER A 101 -17.80 -5.68 1.60
N HIS A 102 -17.74 -4.45 2.11
CA HIS A 102 -17.28 -3.30 1.32
C HIS A 102 -15.76 -3.26 1.26
N HIS A 103 -15.19 -3.16 0.06
CA HIS A 103 -13.74 -3.05 -0.11
C HIS A 103 -13.35 -1.63 -0.53
N ARG A 104 -12.30 -1.10 0.11
CA ARG A 104 -11.72 0.20 -0.18
C ARG A 104 -10.20 0.07 -0.20
N SER A 105 -9.54 0.92 -0.97
CA SER A 105 -8.08 0.98 -0.99
C SER A 105 -7.59 2.41 -0.87
N VAL A 106 -6.47 2.61 -0.19
CA VAL A 106 -5.82 3.92 0.00
C VAL A 106 -4.37 3.78 -0.44
N ASP A 107 -3.91 4.64 -1.34
CA ASP A 107 -2.53 4.61 -1.87
C ASP A 107 -1.95 6.03 -1.92
N LEU A 108 -0.62 6.13 -1.86
CA LEU A 108 0.12 7.38 -2.08
C LEU A 108 0.31 7.64 -3.58
N SER A 109 0.36 6.59 -4.40
CA SER A 109 0.60 6.70 -5.84
C SER A 109 -0.69 7.02 -6.59
N ALA A 110 -0.85 8.29 -6.97
CA ALA A 110 -1.99 8.74 -7.78
C ALA A 110 -2.10 7.99 -9.12
N SER A 111 -0.97 7.56 -9.71
CA SER A 111 -0.96 6.72 -10.90
C SER A 111 -1.58 5.34 -10.67
N LEU A 112 -1.29 4.69 -9.54
CA LEU A 112 -1.85 3.38 -9.21
C LEU A 112 -3.35 3.48 -8.94
N ILE A 113 -3.78 4.54 -8.25
CA ILE A 113 -5.21 4.84 -8.02
C ILE A 113 -5.94 5.00 -9.35
N ARG A 114 -5.42 5.82 -10.28
CA ARG A 114 -6.04 6.03 -11.60
C ARG A 114 -6.09 4.74 -12.43
N ARG A 115 -5.01 3.96 -12.44
CA ARG A 115 -4.94 2.67 -13.14
C ARG A 115 -6.01 1.71 -12.64
N ARG A 116 -6.26 1.68 -11.33
CA ARG A 116 -7.33 0.87 -10.75
C ARG A 116 -8.73 1.37 -11.06
N ALA A 117 -8.97 2.68 -10.97
CA ALA A 117 -10.26 3.24 -11.33
C ALA A 117 -10.62 2.97 -12.80
N ALA A 118 -9.62 2.84 -13.68
CA ALA A 118 -9.80 2.51 -15.09
C ALA A 118 -9.93 0.99 -15.37
N SER A 119 -9.52 0.12 -14.44
CA SER A 119 -9.71 -1.33 -14.58
C SER A 119 -11.11 -1.73 -14.14
N PRO A 120 -11.90 -2.43 -14.99
CA PRO A 120 -13.24 -2.85 -14.60
C PRO A 120 -13.16 -3.78 -13.37
N ALA A 121 -14.01 -3.51 -12.38
CA ALA A 121 -14.16 -4.37 -11.21
C ALA A 121 -14.50 -5.79 -11.69
N ARG A 122 -13.59 -6.74 -11.51
CA ARG A 122 -13.90 -8.16 -11.69
C ARG A 122 -14.89 -8.54 -10.60
N ARG A 123 -16.15 -8.73 -11.01
CA ARG A 123 -17.19 -9.39 -10.23
C ARG A 123 -16.80 -10.83 -9.93
#